data_AF-A0A1F3PI30-F1
#
_entry.id   AF-A0A1F3PI30-F1
#
_cell.length_a   1.000
_cell.length_b   1.000
_cell.length_c   1.000
_cell.angle_alpha   90.00
_cell.angle_beta   90.00
_cell.angle_gamma   90.00
#
_symmetry.space_group_name_H-M   'P 1'
#
loop_
_entity.id
_entity.type
_entity.pdbx_description
1 polymer ?
#
loop_
_entity_poly.entity_id
_entity_poly.type
_entity_poly.pdbx_seq_one_letter_code
_entity_poly.pdbx_strand_id
1 'polypeptide(L)'
;MSKDDFSTFADSSIIVIFVKNYYLKKVAIVSALTLTFFSSCFYDNEEDLYPVSPNSYCDTSGVTFTGTVYPIIETHCNSCHSAVMAPSLGKNIVLDNYTHIKYNVDKGSFRGSIEYNPEYIGMPVEGQLDDCTIQKINSWIERGAPND
;
A
#
# COMPACT_ATOMS: atom_id res chain seq x y z
N MET A 1 -42.17 -64.52 -48.66
CA MET A 1 -43.34 -64.43 -47.75
C MET A 1 -43.53 -62.96 -47.43
N SER A 2 -44.77 -62.47 -47.55
CA SER A 2 -45.19 -61.10 -47.82
C SER A 2 -45.43 -60.20 -46.59
N LYS A 3 -45.71 -58.92 -46.92
CA LYS A 3 -46.49 -57.88 -46.21
C LYS A 3 -45.68 -56.75 -45.57
N ASP A 4 -45.42 -55.77 -46.41
CA ASP A 4 -45.87 -54.37 -46.30
C ASP A 4 -46.65 -53.94 -45.04
N ASP A 5 -46.39 -52.68 -44.71
CA ASP A 5 -47.22 -51.70 -43.98
C ASP A 5 -47.28 -51.75 -42.45
N PHE A 6 -46.52 -50.85 -41.82
CA PHE A 6 -47.17 -49.63 -41.30
C PHE A 6 -46.16 -48.50 -41.12
N SER A 7 -46.31 -47.52 -42.00
CA SER A 7 -45.86 -46.15 -41.87
C SER A 7 -45.98 -45.58 -40.45
N THR A 8 -44.93 -44.95 -39.94
CA THR A 8 -45.08 -43.55 -39.51
C THR A 8 -43.74 -42.83 -39.63
N PHE A 9 -43.70 -41.92 -40.61
CA PHE A 9 -42.72 -40.86 -40.73
C PHE A 9 -42.74 -40.00 -39.46
N ALA A 10 -41.65 -40.00 -38.70
CA ALA A 10 -41.27 -38.85 -37.88
C ALA A 10 -40.01 -38.28 -38.53
N ASP A 11 -40.23 -37.26 -39.35
CA ASP A 11 -39.27 -36.56 -40.19
C ASP A 11 -37.97 -36.25 -39.41
N SER A 12 -36.86 -36.91 -39.77
CA SER A 12 -35.55 -36.76 -39.12
C SER A 12 -35.07 -35.30 -39.12
N SER A 13 -35.61 -34.48 -40.03
CA SER A 13 -35.40 -33.05 -40.14
C SER A 13 -36.00 -32.28 -38.95
N ILE A 14 -37.17 -32.68 -38.49
CA ILE A 14 -37.93 -32.01 -37.42
C ILE A 14 -37.28 -32.25 -36.05
N ILE A 15 -36.85 -33.48 -35.76
CA ILE A 15 -36.18 -33.82 -34.49
C ILE A 15 -34.85 -33.07 -34.35
N VAL A 16 -34.07 -32.94 -35.42
CA VAL A 16 -32.80 -32.19 -35.42
C VAL A 16 -33.02 -30.69 -35.20
N ILE A 17 -34.10 -30.11 -35.76
CA ILE A 17 -34.48 -28.71 -35.53
C ILE A 17 -34.92 -28.49 -34.07
N PHE A 18 -35.71 -29.39 -33.50
CA PHE A 18 -36.12 -29.29 -32.09
C PHE A 18 -34.92 -29.43 -31.13
N VAL A 19 -33.98 -30.34 -31.41
CA VAL A 19 -32.75 -30.50 -30.62
C VAL A 19 -31.83 -29.29 -30.79
N LYS A 20 -31.59 -28.78 -32.00
CA LYS A 20 -30.82 -27.54 -32.22
C LYS A 20 -31.46 -26.36 -31.51
N ASN A 21 -32.78 -26.18 -31.60
CA ASN A 21 -33.48 -25.08 -30.92
C ASN A 21 -33.52 -25.26 -29.40
N TYR A 22 -33.53 -26.49 -28.89
CA TYR A 22 -33.38 -26.80 -27.46
C TYR A 22 -31.97 -26.49 -26.94
N TYR A 23 -30.92 -26.86 -27.69
CA TYR A 23 -29.54 -26.51 -27.38
C TYR A 23 -29.26 -25.01 -27.53
N LEU A 24 -29.78 -24.34 -28.57
CA LEU A 24 -29.67 -22.89 -28.77
C LEU A 24 -30.38 -22.10 -27.64
N LYS A 25 -31.58 -22.53 -27.23
CA LYS A 25 -32.28 -21.94 -26.08
C LYS A 25 -31.53 -22.18 -24.77
N LYS A 26 -30.95 -23.37 -24.56
CA LYS A 26 -30.15 -23.67 -23.36
C LYS A 26 -28.81 -22.92 -23.32
N VAL A 27 -28.13 -22.78 -24.46
CA VAL A 27 -26.91 -21.95 -24.58
C VAL A 27 -27.25 -20.48 -24.35
N ALA A 28 -28.37 -19.98 -24.89
CA ALA A 28 -28.83 -18.62 -24.63
C ALA A 28 -29.13 -18.39 -23.13
N ILE A 29 -29.82 -19.33 -22.47
CA ILE A 29 -30.15 -19.24 -21.03
C ILE A 29 -28.90 -19.36 -20.14
N VAL A 30 -27.94 -20.23 -20.48
CA VAL A 30 -26.67 -20.38 -19.73
C VAL A 30 -25.75 -19.17 -19.95
N SER A 31 -25.71 -18.59 -21.16
CA SER A 31 -24.92 -17.39 -21.44
C SER A 31 -25.49 -16.11 -20.80
N ALA A 32 -26.82 -16.04 -20.63
CA ALA A 32 -27.47 -14.91 -19.98
C ALA A 32 -27.26 -14.89 -18.45
N LEU A 33 -27.00 -16.05 -17.84
CA LEU A 33 -26.81 -16.17 -16.39
C LEU A 33 -25.37 -15.87 -15.93
N THR A 34 -24.38 -16.05 -16.82
CA THR A 34 -22.95 -15.84 -16.49
C THR A 34 -22.46 -14.40 -16.65
N LEU A 35 -23.27 -13.48 -17.19
CA LEU A 35 -22.93 -12.07 -17.40
C LEU A 35 -23.19 -11.15 -16.19
N THR A 36 -23.66 -11.69 -15.06
CA THR A 36 -24.04 -10.88 -13.88
C THR A 36 -22.99 -10.83 -12.76
N PHE A 37 -21.76 -11.33 -12.98
CA PHE A 37 -20.73 -11.44 -11.94
C PHE A 37 -19.56 -10.43 -12.03
N PHE A 38 -19.71 -9.32 -12.75
CA PHE A 38 -18.64 -8.29 -12.82
C PHE A 38 -19.11 -6.93 -12.32
N SER A 39 -19.37 -6.82 -11.02
CA SER A 39 -19.47 -5.56 -10.24
C SER A 39 -19.47 -5.98 -8.77
N SER A 40 -18.56 -5.61 -7.87
CA SER A 40 -17.82 -4.38 -7.71
C SER A 40 -16.63 -4.69 -6.79
N CYS A 41 -15.39 -4.62 -7.28
CA CYS A 41 -14.26 -4.35 -6.40
C CYS A 41 -14.25 -2.84 -6.19
N PHE A 42 -14.79 -2.37 -5.07
CA PHE A 42 -14.55 -1.01 -4.64
C PHE A 42 -13.07 -0.95 -4.26
N TYR A 43 -12.29 -0.17 -5.00
CA TYR A 43 -11.00 0.31 -4.52
C TYR A 43 -11.33 1.44 -3.55
N ASP A 44 -11.28 1.17 -2.26
CA ASP A 44 -11.22 2.26 -1.28
C ASP A 44 -9.84 2.88 -1.47
N ASN A 45 -9.81 4.13 -1.92
CA ASN A 45 -8.57 4.89 -2.03
C ASN A 45 -8.07 5.11 -0.61
N GLU A 46 -6.79 4.84 -0.35
CA GLU A 46 -6.16 5.04 0.96
C GLU A 46 -6.31 6.48 1.50
N GLU A 47 -6.57 7.45 0.60
CA GLU A 47 -6.93 8.84 0.90
C GLU A 47 -8.28 9.02 1.63
N ASP A 48 -9.25 8.11 1.48
CA ASP A 48 -10.55 8.21 2.16
C ASP A 48 -10.51 7.66 3.60
N LEU A 49 -9.56 6.77 3.90
CA LEU A 49 -9.32 6.19 5.23
C LEU A 49 -8.50 7.10 6.14
N TYR A 50 -7.65 7.94 5.55
CA TYR A 50 -6.86 8.95 6.25
C TYR A 50 -7.21 10.32 5.67
N PRO A 51 -8.29 10.98 6.12
CA PRO A 51 -8.54 12.34 5.71
C PRO A 51 -7.36 13.19 6.15
N VAL A 52 -6.50 13.56 5.19
CA VAL A 52 -5.55 14.66 5.33
C VAL A 52 -6.40 15.89 5.60
N SER A 53 -6.55 16.21 6.90
CA SER A 53 -7.18 17.44 7.32
C SER A 53 -6.38 18.58 6.67
N PRO A 54 -6.99 19.38 5.79
CA PRO A 54 -6.28 20.48 5.12
C PRO A 54 -5.76 21.54 6.09
N ASN A 55 -6.08 21.40 7.39
CA ASN A 55 -5.72 22.27 8.49
C ASN A 55 -5.09 21.52 9.68
N SER A 56 -4.37 20.42 9.45
CA SER A 56 -3.41 19.91 10.45
C SER A 56 -2.27 20.93 10.57
N TYR A 57 -2.47 22.02 11.29
CA TYR A 57 -1.43 23.01 11.60
C TYR A 57 -0.27 22.28 12.28
N CYS A 58 0.79 22.01 11.52
CA CYS A 58 2.01 21.45 12.06
C CYS A 58 2.85 22.61 12.59
N ASP A 59 2.85 22.77 13.91
CA ASP A 59 3.69 23.77 14.55
C ASP A 59 5.16 23.33 14.48
N THR A 60 5.94 24.07 13.71
CA THR A 60 7.40 23.92 13.62
C THR A 60 8.15 25.02 14.38
N SER A 61 7.43 25.90 15.09
CA SER A 61 8.02 26.89 15.98
C SER A 61 8.56 26.22 17.26
N GLY A 62 9.69 26.71 17.76
CA GLY A 62 10.28 26.20 19.01
C GLY A 62 10.80 24.76 18.98
N VAL A 63 10.94 24.14 17.79
CA VAL A 63 11.55 22.82 17.67
C VAL A 63 12.99 22.89 18.19
N THR A 64 13.35 22.00 19.12
CA THR A 64 14.71 21.87 19.65
C THR A 64 15.18 20.44 19.54
N PHE A 65 16.50 20.22 19.60
CA PHE A 65 17.04 18.87 19.63
C PHE A 65 16.52 18.10 20.83
N THR A 66 16.71 18.63 22.04
CA THR A 66 16.36 17.95 23.28
C THR A 66 14.85 17.88 23.52
N GLY A 67 14.10 18.91 23.16
CA GLY A 67 12.66 19.00 23.44
C GLY A 67 11.76 18.40 22.36
N THR A 68 12.26 18.17 21.14
CA THR A 68 11.43 17.69 20.03
C THR A 68 12.08 16.57 19.24
N VAL A 69 13.27 16.79 18.69
CA VAL A 69 13.85 15.86 17.71
C VAL A 69 14.33 14.57 18.36
N TYR A 70 15.03 14.66 19.49
CA TYR A 70 15.53 13.48 20.19
C TYR A 70 14.39 12.57 20.71
N PRO A 71 13.31 13.08 21.33
CA PRO A 71 12.14 12.26 21.66
C PRO A 71 11.52 11.53 20.47
N ILE A 72 11.47 12.17 19.29
CA ILE A 72 10.98 11.53 18.05
C ILE A 72 11.91 10.37 17.65
N ILE A 73 13.23 10.59 17.66
CA ILE A 73 14.22 9.57 17.30
C ILE A 73 14.20 8.41 18.32
N GLU A 74 14.07 8.71 19.60
CA GLU A 74 13.96 7.70 20.64
C GLU A 74 12.72 6.82 20.44
N THR A 75 11.59 7.44 20.09
CA THR A 75 10.32 6.74 19.87
C THR A 75 10.32 5.89 18.61
N HIS A 76 10.80 6.45 17.49
CA HIS A 76 10.58 5.88 16.16
C HIS A 76 11.82 5.21 15.55
N CYS A 77 13.02 5.43 16.09
CA CYS A 77 14.25 4.95 15.46
C CYS A 77 15.06 4.01 16.35
N ASN A 78 15.09 4.24 17.66
CA ASN A 78 16.04 3.57 18.56
C ASN A 78 15.75 2.09 18.83
N SER A 79 14.56 1.59 18.45
CA SER A 79 14.26 0.14 18.42
C SER A 79 15.26 -0.64 17.57
N CYS A 80 15.76 -0.03 16.48
CA CYS A 80 16.77 -0.61 15.60
C CYS A 80 18.10 0.16 15.64
N HIS A 81 18.07 1.46 15.91
CA HIS A 81 19.22 2.36 15.80
C HIS A 81 19.82 2.84 17.12
N SER A 82 19.44 2.26 18.27
CA SER A 82 20.17 2.49 19.52
C SER A 82 21.57 1.88 19.47
N ALA A 83 22.53 2.34 20.31
CA ALA A 83 23.86 1.74 20.35
C ALA A 83 23.85 0.23 20.61
N VAL A 84 22.85 -0.27 21.33
CA VAL A 84 22.71 -1.69 21.65
C VAL A 84 22.14 -2.48 20.47
N MET A 85 21.13 -1.94 19.77
CA MET A 85 20.40 -2.66 18.70
C MET A 85 21.00 -2.44 17.30
N ALA A 86 21.73 -1.34 17.07
CA ALA A 86 22.30 -1.01 15.78
C ALA A 86 23.18 -2.12 15.18
N PRO A 87 24.03 -2.83 15.93
CA PRO A 87 24.87 -3.89 15.35
C PRO A 87 24.07 -5.06 14.75
N SER A 88 22.90 -5.37 15.31
CA SER A 88 22.07 -6.50 14.90
C SER A 88 20.94 -6.10 13.95
N LEU A 89 20.31 -4.94 14.16
CA LEU A 89 19.10 -4.52 13.44
C LEU A 89 19.32 -3.27 12.58
N GLY A 90 20.10 -2.29 13.08
CA GLY A 90 20.31 -1.00 12.44
C GLY A 90 21.49 -0.92 11.47
N LYS A 91 22.05 -2.04 11.03
CA LYS A 91 23.24 -2.11 10.13
C LYS A 91 24.45 -1.30 10.63
N ASN A 92 24.67 -1.29 11.94
CA ASN A 92 25.69 -0.50 12.65
C ASN A 92 25.50 1.02 12.55
N ILE A 93 24.32 1.51 12.14
CA ILE A 93 23.97 2.93 12.20
C ILE A 93 23.36 3.21 13.56
N VAL A 94 24.04 4.05 14.35
CA VAL A 94 23.59 4.46 15.68
C VAL A 94 22.98 5.87 15.60
N LEU A 95 21.87 6.11 16.31
CA LEU A 95 21.13 7.38 16.38
C LEU A 95 20.75 7.74 17.83
N ASP A 96 21.52 7.28 18.81
CA ASP A 96 21.20 7.37 20.24
C ASP A 96 21.66 8.66 20.94
N ASN A 97 22.35 9.56 20.22
CA ASN A 97 22.79 10.84 20.75
C ASN A 97 23.00 11.86 19.64
N TYR A 98 23.13 13.14 20.02
CA TYR A 98 23.30 14.25 19.09
C TYR A 98 24.44 14.03 18.09
N THR A 99 25.62 13.61 18.54
CA THR A 99 26.80 13.44 17.68
C THR A 99 26.54 12.40 16.58
N HIS A 100 25.95 11.27 16.95
CA HIS A 100 25.61 10.21 15.99
C HIS A 100 24.51 10.63 15.02
N ILE A 101 23.48 11.32 15.51
CA ILE A 101 22.40 11.84 14.66
C ILE A 101 22.96 12.88 13.68
N LYS A 102 23.70 13.87 14.19
CA LYS A 102 24.29 14.95 13.39
C LYS A 102 25.23 14.42 12.30
N TYR A 103 26.02 13.40 12.60
CA TYR A 103 26.86 12.73 11.59
C TYR A 103 26.05 12.18 10.41
N ASN A 104 24.90 11.56 10.67
CA ASN A 104 24.03 11.02 9.61
C ASN A 104 23.21 12.12 8.90
N VAL A 105 22.87 13.21 9.60
CA VAL A 105 22.27 14.42 9.01
C VAL A 105 23.24 15.06 8.03
N ASP A 106 24.50 15.23 8.40
CA ASP A 106 25.53 15.87 7.57
C ASP A 106 25.87 15.06 6.32
N LYS A 107 25.68 13.74 6.38
CA LYS A 107 25.80 12.85 5.21
C LYS A 107 24.57 12.85 4.31
N GLY A 108 23.47 13.50 4.70
CA GLY A 108 22.20 13.50 3.99
C GLY A 108 21.38 12.21 4.14
N SER A 109 21.98 11.11 4.62
CA SER A 109 21.30 9.83 4.74
C SER A 109 20.16 9.82 5.73
N PHE A 110 20.25 10.59 6.83
CA PHE A 110 19.17 10.69 7.79
C PHE A 110 17.89 11.27 7.15
N ARG A 111 18.01 12.41 6.46
CA ARG A 111 16.90 13.08 5.78
C ARG A 111 16.36 12.23 4.63
N GLY A 112 17.24 11.68 3.79
CA GLY A 112 16.85 10.83 2.68
C GLY A 112 16.07 9.58 3.12
N SER A 113 16.47 8.96 4.24
CA SER A 113 15.78 7.79 4.79
C SER A 113 14.38 8.11 5.33
N ILE A 114 14.21 9.19 6.10
CA ILE A 114 12.87 9.54 6.64
C ILE A 114 11.91 10.06 5.57
N GLU A 115 12.43 10.63 4.49
CA GLU A 115 11.65 11.11 3.33
C GLU A 115 11.39 9.99 2.29
N TYR A 116 11.86 8.76 2.53
CA TYR A 116 11.75 7.64 1.59
C TYR A 116 12.32 7.97 0.20
N ASN A 117 13.39 8.76 0.15
CA ASN A 117 14.06 9.08 -1.09
C ASN A 117 14.63 7.79 -1.72
N PRO A 118 14.42 7.54 -3.04
CA PRO A 118 14.85 6.31 -3.71
C PRO A 118 16.35 5.97 -3.62
N GLU A 119 17.21 6.95 -3.32
CA GLU A 119 18.65 6.74 -3.14
C GLU A 119 19.01 6.15 -1.76
N TYR A 120 18.05 6.11 -0.83
CA TYR A 120 18.24 5.67 0.55
C TYR A 120 17.26 4.56 0.92
N ILE A 121 17.57 3.82 1.98
CA ILE A 121 16.61 2.88 2.57
C ILE A 121 15.60 3.69 3.37
N GLY A 122 14.33 3.59 3.02
CA GLY A 122 13.22 4.23 3.73
C GLY A 122 13.14 3.75 5.18
N MET A 123 13.03 4.70 6.12
CA MET A 123 12.94 4.44 7.56
C MET A 123 11.84 5.29 8.20
N PRO A 124 11.09 4.79 9.19
CA PRO A 124 11.08 3.41 9.70
C PRO A 124 10.65 2.38 8.63
N VAL A 125 11.01 1.10 8.77
CA VAL A 125 10.76 0.10 7.71
C VAL A 125 9.28 -0.28 7.63
N GLU A 126 8.61 -0.25 8.79
CA GLU A 126 7.20 -0.61 8.98
C GLU A 126 6.21 0.42 8.44
N GLY A 127 6.67 1.63 8.13
CA GLY A 127 5.82 2.73 7.68
C GLY A 127 6.52 4.07 7.87
N GLN A 128 6.31 4.96 6.91
CA GLN A 128 6.89 6.30 6.96
C GLN A 128 6.27 7.09 8.11
N LEU A 129 7.07 7.99 8.70
CA LEU A 129 6.58 8.93 9.71
C LEU A 129 5.49 9.84 9.12
N ASP A 130 4.60 10.34 9.97
CA ASP A 130 3.61 11.32 9.52
C ASP A 130 4.28 12.63 9.06
N ASP A 131 3.59 13.34 8.17
CA ASP A 131 4.09 14.57 7.55
C ASP A 131 4.50 15.63 8.58
N CYS A 132 3.83 15.74 9.72
CA CYS A 132 4.18 16.75 10.71
C CYS A 132 5.46 16.38 11.47
N THR A 133 5.64 15.11 11.80
CA THR A 133 6.88 14.61 12.39
C THR A 133 8.06 14.85 11.46
N ILE A 134 7.92 14.55 10.16
CA ILE A 134 8.96 14.84 9.15
C ILE A 134 9.23 16.34 9.06
N GLN A 135 8.18 17.18 9.02
CA GLN A 135 8.34 18.63 8.96
C GLN A 135 9.07 19.22 10.17
N LYS A 136 8.80 18.73 11.39
CA LYS A 136 9.53 19.16 12.59
C LYS A 136 11.01 18.83 12.50
N ILE A 137 11.34 17.60 12.10
CA ILE A 137 12.72 17.17 11.90
C ILE A 137 13.40 18.03 10.82
N ASN A 138 12.75 18.23 9.68
CA ASN A 138 13.29 19.02 8.58
C ASN A 138 13.53 20.48 8.97
N SER A 139 12.60 21.12 9.69
CA SER A 139 12.79 22.47 10.22
C SER A 139 14.01 22.58 11.15
N TRP A 140 14.29 21.54 11.95
CA TRP A 140 15.52 21.48 12.75
C TRP A 140 16.77 21.29 11.90
N ILE A 141 16.75 20.41 10.90
CA ILE A 141 17.87 20.21 9.96
C ILE A 141 18.17 21.50 9.20
N GLU A 142 17.15 22.20 8.70
CA GLU A 142 17.27 23.45 7.93
C GLU A 142 17.89 24.59 8.75
N ARG A 143 17.68 24.60 10.07
CA ARG A 143 18.37 25.53 11.00
C ARG A 143 19.81 25.13 11.30
N GLY A 144 20.35 24.11 10.63
CA GLY A 144 21.71 23.62 10.83
C GLY A 144 21.81 22.51 11.88
N ALA A 145 20.68 21.89 12.26
CA ALA A 145 20.61 20.86 13.27
C ALA A 145 21.32 21.24 14.60
N PRO A 146 20.93 22.36 15.25
CA PRO A 146 21.57 22.81 16.50
C PRO A 146 21.35 21.81 17.64
N ASN A 147 22.30 21.78 18.59
CA ASN A 147 22.16 21.02 19.83
C ASN A 147 21.55 21.90 20.93
N ASP A 148 20.24 22.14 20.85
CA ASP A 148 19.47 23.05 21.70
C ASP A 148 18.38 22.36 22.55
#